data_AF-A0A525VS44-F1
#
_entry.id   AF-A0A525VS44-F1
#
_cell.length_a   1.000
_cell.length_b   1.000
_cell.length_c   1.000
_cell.angle_alpha   90.00
_cell.angle_beta   90.00
_cell.angle_gamma   90.00
#
_symmetry.space_group_name_H-M   'P 1'
#
loop_
_entity.id
_entity.type
_entity.pdbx_description
1 polymer ?
#
loop_
_entity_poly.entity_id
_entity_poly.type
_entity_poly.pdbx_seq_one_letter_code
_entity_poly.pdbx_strand_id
1 'polypeptide(L)'
;MKPIGNQVPHSPDRYVSRQGAIGYLTKSLEAKPDKEPPWRHLMIGAIHSALSGLTAFSRQIEVTAHNVANVNTDGFKKSHVELVSVETGGVLPVVRKDDSAGPTVLRDNGYGPAKVELSNVDLGEEAVNQIIGQRGFEANIQALKTANDMLGSILDIKK
;
A
#
# COMPACT_ATOMS: atom_id res chain seq x y z
N MET A 1 65.57 26.30 -6.56
CA MET A 1 65.91 25.96 -7.97
C MET A 1 64.61 25.63 -8.71
N LYS A 2 64.49 26.15 -9.94
CA LYS A 2 63.33 26.32 -10.86
C LYS A 2 62.38 27.52 -10.60
N PRO A 3 62.01 28.30 -11.65
CA PRO A 3 61.72 29.74 -11.52
C PRO A 3 60.33 30.22 -12.01
N ILE A 4 59.92 31.35 -11.43
CA ILE A 4 59.21 32.58 -11.91
C ILE A 4 58.74 32.65 -13.38
N GLY A 5 57.52 33.15 -13.62
CA GLY A 5 57.14 33.77 -14.91
C GLY A 5 55.66 34.15 -15.11
N ASN A 6 55.30 35.39 -14.75
CA ASN A 6 54.06 36.11 -15.09
C ASN A 6 53.77 36.19 -16.61
N GLN A 7 52.50 36.39 -17.02
CA GLN A 7 51.98 37.57 -17.78
C GLN A 7 50.62 37.32 -18.46
N VAL A 8 49.81 38.40 -18.50
CA VAL A 8 48.43 38.61 -19.01
C VAL A 8 48.45 39.21 -20.46
N PRO A 9 47.37 39.79 -21.04
CA PRO A 9 46.32 39.23 -21.92
C PRO A 9 46.30 39.83 -23.38
N HIS A 10 45.28 39.45 -24.18
CA HIS A 10 44.65 40.17 -25.35
C HIS A 10 44.86 39.65 -26.80
N SER A 11 43.73 39.62 -27.52
CA SER A 11 43.37 39.04 -28.85
C SER A 11 43.98 39.75 -30.08
N PRO A 12 43.94 39.19 -31.33
CA PRO A 12 42.78 39.45 -32.22
C PRO A 12 42.49 38.46 -33.40
N ASP A 13 41.21 38.48 -33.82
CA ASP A 13 40.67 38.46 -35.19
C ASP A 13 40.82 37.31 -36.23
N ARG A 14 39.62 36.83 -36.61
CA ARG A 14 39.04 36.64 -37.97
C ARG A 14 39.50 35.44 -38.82
N TYR A 15 38.55 34.56 -39.15
CA TYR A 15 37.93 34.44 -40.48
C TYR A 15 36.63 33.58 -40.44
N VAL A 16 35.49 34.28 -40.51
CA VAL A 16 34.26 34.01 -41.28
C VAL A 16 33.99 32.57 -41.77
N SER A 17 32.84 31.97 -41.41
CA SER A 17 31.69 31.83 -42.32
C SER A 17 30.53 31.01 -41.74
N ARG A 18 29.33 31.49 -42.03
CA ARG A 18 27.99 31.01 -41.67
C ARG A 18 27.74 29.56 -42.08
N GLN A 19 27.29 28.71 -41.17
CA GLN A 19 26.12 27.84 -41.38
C GLN A 19 25.71 27.17 -40.06
N GLY A 20 24.41 27.24 -39.74
CA GLY A 20 23.76 26.30 -38.82
C GLY A 20 23.84 26.61 -37.33
N ALA A 21 23.17 27.69 -36.90
CA ALA A 21 22.51 27.63 -35.59
C ALA A 21 21.51 26.46 -35.59
N ILE A 22 21.30 25.85 -34.41
CA ILE A 22 20.32 24.80 -34.08
C ILE A 22 20.86 23.36 -34.26
N GLY A 23 21.55 22.86 -33.24
CA GLY A 23 22.04 21.48 -33.21
C GLY A 23 22.33 20.94 -31.80
N TYR A 24 21.42 21.15 -30.84
CA TYR A 24 21.57 20.62 -29.47
C TYR A 24 20.30 19.97 -28.89
N LEU A 25 19.33 19.51 -29.70
CA LEU A 25 18.06 18.99 -29.15
C LEU A 25 17.58 17.60 -29.60
N THR A 26 18.35 16.81 -30.34
CA THR A 26 17.82 15.52 -30.81
C THR A 26 18.82 14.40 -30.70
N LYS A 27 19.30 14.13 -29.47
CA LYS A 27 19.59 12.74 -29.12
C LYS A 27 18.24 12.08 -28.91
N SER A 28 17.69 11.63 -30.04
CA SER A 28 16.44 10.90 -30.14
C SER A 28 16.33 9.93 -28.97
N LEU A 29 15.28 10.12 -28.19
CA LEU A 29 14.61 9.04 -27.49
C LEU A 29 14.38 7.94 -28.53
N GLU A 30 15.35 7.05 -28.66
CA GLU A 30 15.22 5.82 -29.41
C GLU A 30 14.26 4.98 -28.57
N ALA A 31 12.98 5.27 -28.80
CA ALA A 31 11.85 4.51 -28.33
C ALA A 31 12.01 3.13 -28.96
N LYS A 32 12.71 2.27 -28.22
CA LYS A 32 12.79 0.85 -28.47
C LYS A 32 11.36 0.34 -28.67
N PRO A 33 11.00 -0.10 -29.90
CA PRO A 33 9.61 -0.38 -30.29
C PRO A 33 9.02 -1.60 -29.57
N ASP A 34 9.81 -2.28 -28.73
CA ASP A 34 9.49 -3.46 -27.94
C ASP A 34 9.32 -3.19 -26.43
N LYS A 35 9.53 -1.96 -25.97
CA LYS A 35 9.36 -1.65 -24.54
C LYS A 35 7.93 -1.29 -24.23
N GLU A 36 7.29 -2.14 -23.41
CA GLU A 36 5.98 -1.84 -22.85
C GLU A 36 5.97 -0.43 -22.24
N PRO A 37 4.93 0.38 -22.51
CA PRO A 37 4.90 1.76 -22.08
C PRO A 37 5.04 1.87 -20.55
N PRO A 38 5.71 2.92 -20.04
CA PRO A 38 6.09 3.01 -18.64
C PRO A 38 4.89 3.07 -17.69
N TRP A 39 3.73 3.50 -18.16
CA TRP A 39 2.51 3.51 -17.35
C TRP A 39 1.96 2.10 -17.06
N ARG A 40 2.30 1.06 -17.83
CA ARG A 40 1.80 -0.31 -17.61
C ARG A 40 2.24 -0.90 -16.27
N HIS A 41 3.54 -0.86 -15.97
CA HIS A 41 4.06 -1.40 -14.71
C HIS A 41 3.62 -0.58 -13.50
N LEU A 42 3.50 0.75 -13.67
CA LEU A 42 2.96 1.65 -12.64
C LEU A 42 1.49 1.33 -12.32
N MET A 43 0.65 1.14 -13.34
CA MET A 43 -0.77 0.80 -13.15
C MET A 43 -0.94 -0.63 -12.61
N ILE A 44 -0.16 -1.60 -13.07
CA ILE A 44 -0.17 -2.97 -12.55
C ILE A 44 0.25 -2.99 -11.07
N GLY A 45 1.28 -2.23 -10.70
CA GLY A 45 1.72 -2.11 -9.30
C GLY A 45 0.67 -1.45 -8.40
N ALA A 46 -0.03 -0.41 -8.89
CA ALA A 46 -1.11 0.25 -8.16
C ALA A 46 -2.34 -0.66 -7.98
N ILE A 47 -2.74 -1.39 -9.02
CA ILE A 47 -3.85 -2.37 -8.96
C ILE A 47 -3.49 -3.52 -8.03
N HIS A 48 -2.27 -4.05 -8.11
CA HIS A 48 -1.79 -5.10 -7.22
C HIS A 48 -1.81 -4.64 -5.75
N SER A 49 -1.35 -3.42 -5.50
CA SER A 49 -1.37 -2.83 -4.15
C SER A 49 -2.80 -2.66 -3.64
N ALA A 50 -3.71 -2.10 -4.44
CA ALA A 50 -5.10 -1.93 -4.07
C ALA A 50 -5.84 -3.27 -3.87
N LEU A 51 -5.55 -4.29 -4.70
CA LEU A 51 -6.08 -5.63 -4.55
C LEU A 51 -5.59 -6.29 -3.25
N SER A 52 -4.28 -6.20 -2.97
CA SER A 52 -3.72 -6.73 -1.72
C SER A 52 -4.34 -6.04 -0.50
N GLY A 53 -4.51 -4.71 -0.55
CA GLY A 53 -5.22 -3.94 0.48
C GLY A 53 -6.69 -4.36 0.62
N LEU A 54 -7.36 -4.68 -0.48
CA LEU A 54 -8.74 -5.19 -0.45
C LEU A 54 -8.83 -6.51 0.30
N THR A 55 -7.96 -7.48 -0.05
CA THR A 55 -7.92 -8.78 0.63
C THR A 55 -7.59 -8.64 2.11
N ALA A 56 -6.73 -7.68 2.44
CA ALA A 56 -6.35 -7.38 3.81
C ALA A 56 -7.53 -6.84 4.64
N PHE A 57 -8.26 -5.84 4.13
CA PHE A 57 -9.42 -5.28 4.82
C PHE A 57 -10.61 -6.26 4.87
N SER A 58 -10.80 -7.09 3.83
CA SER A 58 -11.76 -8.19 3.89
C SER A 58 -11.43 -9.15 5.03
N ARG A 59 -10.15 -9.54 5.18
CA ARG A 59 -9.73 -10.39 6.28
C ARG A 59 -9.91 -9.74 7.65
N GLN A 60 -9.67 -8.42 7.73
CA GLN A 60 -9.94 -7.66 8.95
C GLN A 60 -11.42 -7.71 9.34
N ILE A 61 -12.33 -7.47 8.39
CA ILE A 61 -13.79 -7.58 8.59
C ILE A 61 -14.20 -8.98 9.07
N GLU A 62 -13.62 -10.04 8.50
CA GLU A 62 -13.92 -11.40 8.93
C GLU A 62 -13.50 -11.66 10.38
N VAL A 63 -12.31 -11.17 10.77
CA VAL A 63 -11.77 -11.37 12.11
C VAL A 63 -12.57 -10.57 13.15
N THR A 64 -12.91 -9.31 12.87
CA THR A 64 -13.76 -8.49 13.74
C THR A 64 -15.16 -9.11 13.87
N ALA A 65 -15.76 -9.59 12.77
CA ALA A 65 -17.04 -10.29 12.81
C ALA A 65 -16.99 -11.57 13.66
N HIS A 66 -15.89 -12.33 13.54
CA HIS A 66 -15.66 -13.52 14.36
C HIS A 66 -15.51 -13.17 15.86
N ASN A 67 -14.82 -12.07 16.20
CA ASN A 67 -14.71 -11.62 17.58
C ASN A 67 -16.07 -11.20 18.14
N VAL A 68 -16.83 -10.37 17.40
CA VAL A 68 -18.17 -9.92 17.81
C VAL A 68 -19.11 -11.10 18.01
N ALA A 69 -19.09 -12.08 17.12
CA ALA A 69 -19.92 -13.28 17.23
C ALA A 69 -19.62 -14.09 18.50
N ASN A 70 -18.37 -14.09 18.96
CA ASN A 70 -17.92 -14.86 20.12
C ASN A 70 -17.70 -13.99 21.38
N VAL A 71 -18.24 -12.77 21.43
CA VAL A 71 -18.10 -11.89 22.60
C VAL A 71 -18.71 -12.49 23.87
N ASN A 72 -19.77 -13.27 23.74
CA ASN A 72 -20.46 -13.90 24.87
C ASN A 72 -20.03 -15.36 25.09
N THR A 73 -18.95 -15.80 24.44
CA THR A 73 -18.44 -17.16 24.56
C THR A 73 -17.39 -17.22 25.66
N ASP A 74 -17.66 -18.03 26.69
CA ASP A 74 -16.73 -18.30 27.78
C ASP A 74 -15.38 -18.79 27.23
N GLY A 75 -14.27 -18.24 27.72
CA GLY A 75 -12.91 -18.60 27.35
C GLY A 75 -12.49 -18.16 25.94
N PHE A 76 -13.32 -17.40 25.22
CA PHE A 76 -12.94 -16.90 23.90
C PHE A 76 -11.82 -15.86 24.00
N LYS A 77 -10.93 -15.90 23.00
CA LYS A 77 -9.77 -15.04 22.91
C LYS A 77 -9.80 -14.31 21.58
N LYS A 78 -9.81 -12.97 21.63
CA LYS A 78 -9.89 -12.09 20.46
C LYS A 78 -8.71 -12.33 19.53
N SER A 79 -8.94 -12.12 18.25
CA SER A 79 -7.90 -12.12 17.23
C SER A 79 -7.88 -10.76 16.52
N HIS A 80 -6.72 -10.29 16.08
CA HIS A 80 -6.61 -9.07 15.30
C HIS A 80 -5.80 -9.31 14.04
N VAL A 81 -5.91 -8.40 13.08
CA VAL A 81 -5.15 -8.46 11.83
C VAL A 81 -4.00 -7.47 11.89
N GLU A 82 -2.81 -7.98 11.64
CA GLU A 82 -1.58 -7.22 11.45
C GLU A 82 -1.29 -7.13 9.95
N LEU A 83 -1.13 -5.92 9.43
CA LEU A 83 -0.83 -5.71 8.01
C LEU A 83 0.67 -5.63 7.80
N VAL A 84 1.21 -6.62 7.10
CA VAL A 84 2.65 -6.71 6.82
C VAL A 84 2.89 -6.34 5.37
N SER A 85 3.77 -5.38 5.14
CA SER A 85 4.21 -5.04 3.78
C SER A 85 5.18 -6.11 3.26
N VAL A 86 5.05 -6.43 1.97
CA VAL A 86 5.92 -7.40 1.30
C VAL A 86 6.83 -6.71 0.30
N GLU A 87 8.03 -7.26 0.11
CA GLU A 87 9.06 -6.70 -0.76
C GLU A 87 8.61 -6.58 -2.23
N THR A 88 7.73 -7.48 -2.69
CA THR A 88 7.11 -7.44 -4.02
C THR A 88 6.06 -6.33 -4.19
N GLY A 89 5.88 -5.49 -3.18
CA GLY A 89 4.82 -4.50 -3.10
C GLY A 89 3.49 -5.09 -2.63
N GLY A 90 2.67 -4.27 -1.98
CA GLY A 90 1.39 -4.67 -1.41
C GLY A 90 1.46 -5.02 0.08
N VAL A 91 0.34 -5.55 0.59
CA VAL A 91 0.15 -5.88 2.01
C VAL A 91 -0.46 -7.27 2.19
N LEU A 92 -0.03 -8.00 3.21
CA LEU A 92 -0.59 -9.29 3.60
C LEU A 92 -1.24 -9.17 4.99
N PRO A 93 -2.45 -9.71 5.18
CA PRO A 93 -3.07 -9.79 6.49
C PRO A 93 -2.52 -11.00 7.27
N VAL A 94 -1.91 -10.75 8.42
CA VAL A 94 -1.49 -11.78 9.38
C VAL A 94 -2.44 -11.75 10.57
N VAL A 95 -3.13 -12.86 10.84
CA VAL A 95 -4.02 -12.94 11.99
C VAL A 95 -3.22 -13.33 13.23
N ARG A 96 -3.31 -12.52 14.28
CA ARG A 96 -2.70 -12.77 15.59
C ARG A 96 -3.80 -12.96 16.63
N LYS A 97 -3.59 -13.90 17.53
CA LYS A 97 -4.49 -14.15 18.65
C LYS A 97 -3.97 -13.43 19.88
N ASP A 98 -4.87 -12.84 20.65
CA ASP A 98 -4.56 -12.18 21.92
C ASP A 98 -4.83 -13.14 23.07
N ASP A 99 -3.75 -13.62 23.68
CA ASP A 99 -3.79 -14.59 24.79
C ASP A 99 -3.99 -13.93 26.17
N SER A 100 -4.21 -12.61 26.22
CA SER A 100 -4.53 -11.90 27.46
C SER A 100 -5.72 -12.53 28.19
N ALA A 101 -5.64 -12.62 29.51
CA ALA A 101 -6.71 -13.17 30.33
C ALA A 101 -7.94 -12.24 30.30
N GLY A 102 -9.11 -12.81 30.02
CA GLY A 102 -10.39 -12.13 30.12
C GLY A 102 -10.88 -12.05 31.57
N PRO A 103 -11.94 -11.28 31.83
CA PRO A 103 -12.57 -11.22 33.14
C PRO A 103 -13.04 -12.61 33.57
N THR A 104 -12.85 -12.98 34.83
CA THR A 104 -13.31 -14.29 35.33
C THR A 104 -14.49 -14.11 36.25
N VAL A 105 -15.56 -14.87 36.04
CA VAL A 105 -16.74 -14.91 36.90
C VAL A 105 -16.83 -16.27 37.60
N LEU A 106 -17.38 -16.28 38.81
CA LEU A 106 -17.74 -17.55 39.45
C LEU A 106 -19.12 -17.93 38.95
N ARG A 107 -19.20 -19.05 38.23
CA ARG A 107 -20.47 -19.62 37.76
C ARG A 107 -20.68 -20.97 38.45
N ASP A 108 -21.83 -21.11 39.10
CA ASP A 108 -22.25 -22.41 39.61
C ASP A 108 -22.68 -23.29 38.43
N ASN A 109 -22.00 -24.41 38.25
CA ASN A 109 -22.25 -25.37 37.18
C ASN A 109 -22.97 -26.63 37.69
N GLY A 110 -23.56 -26.59 38.89
CA GLY A 110 -24.28 -27.71 39.51
C GLY A 110 -23.36 -28.72 40.23
N TYR A 111 -22.03 -28.51 40.19
CA TYR A 111 -21.04 -29.28 40.94
C TYR A 111 -20.25 -28.40 41.92
N GLY A 112 -20.73 -27.17 42.18
CA GLY A 112 -20.07 -26.16 42.99
C GLY A 112 -19.62 -24.95 42.17
N PRO A 113 -19.14 -23.88 42.82
CA PRO A 113 -18.71 -22.67 42.12
C PRO A 113 -17.44 -22.95 41.31
N ALA A 114 -17.54 -22.87 39.98
CA ALA A 114 -16.41 -22.96 39.08
C ALA A 114 -16.00 -21.56 38.60
N LYS A 115 -14.69 -21.29 38.57
CA LYS A 115 -14.16 -20.07 37.97
C LYS A 115 -14.18 -20.21 36.45
N VAL A 116 -15.01 -19.42 35.78
CA VAL A 116 -15.14 -19.38 34.33
C VAL A 116 -14.53 -18.09 33.81
N GLU A 117 -13.63 -18.20 32.84
CA GLU A 117 -13.08 -17.06 32.12
C GLU A 117 -14.08 -16.61 31.04
N LEU A 118 -14.34 -15.30 30.96
CA LEU A 118 -15.15 -14.68 29.91
C LEU A 118 -14.28 -14.27 28.72
N SER A 119 -14.94 -13.95 27.62
CA SER A 119 -14.28 -13.39 26.44
C SER A 119 -13.51 -12.11 26.78
N ASN A 120 -12.34 -11.93 26.17
CA ASN A 120 -11.55 -10.69 26.23
C ASN A 120 -11.89 -9.71 25.09
N VAL A 121 -13.01 -9.91 24.37
CA VAL A 121 -13.48 -9.04 23.28
C VAL A 121 -14.20 -7.81 23.83
N ASP A 122 -13.88 -6.62 23.31
CA ASP A 122 -14.61 -5.37 23.56
C ASP A 122 -15.41 -4.96 22.32
N LEU A 123 -16.75 -4.93 22.43
CA LEU A 123 -17.64 -4.53 21.34
C LEU A 123 -17.41 -3.10 20.85
N GLY A 124 -17.03 -2.18 21.74
CA GLY A 124 -16.75 -0.80 21.37
C GLY A 124 -15.53 -0.71 20.46
N GLU A 125 -14.47 -1.44 20.80
CA GLU A 125 -13.26 -1.57 19.98
C GLU A 125 -13.57 -2.26 18.65
N GLU A 126 -14.30 -3.38 18.68
CA GLU A 126 -14.62 -4.13 17.46
C GLU A 126 -15.54 -3.39 16.50
N ALA A 127 -16.48 -2.59 17.01
CA ALA A 127 -17.32 -1.75 16.17
C ALA A 127 -16.48 -0.71 15.40
N VAL A 128 -15.49 -0.11 16.06
CA VAL A 128 -14.56 0.83 15.42
C VAL A 128 -13.67 0.11 14.42
N ASN A 129 -13.12 -1.06 14.77
CA ASN A 129 -12.30 -1.86 13.86
C ASN A 129 -13.08 -2.30 12.61
N GLN A 130 -14.36 -2.64 12.77
CA GLN A 130 -15.26 -2.96 11.67
C GLN A 130 -15.47 -1.76 10.75
N ILE A 131 -15.69 -0.57 11.30
CA ILE A 131 -15.82 0.68 10.53
C ILE A 131 -14.53 0.96 9.76
N ILE A 132 -13.36 0.81 10.39
CA ILE A 132 -12.05 1.00 9.74
C ILE A 132 -11.90 0.01 8.57
N GLY A 133 -12.20 -1.27 8.79
CA GLY A 133 -12.17 -2.29 7.74
C GLY A 133 -13.07 -1.95 6.56
N GLN A 134 -14.31 -1.54 6.82
CA GLN A 134 -15.27 -1.15 5.78
C GLN A 134 -14.80 0.10 5.01
N ARG A 135 -14.35 1.15 5.69
CA ARG A 135 -13.86 2.36 5.05
C ARG A 135 -12.60 2.11 4.23
N GLY A 136 -11.68 1.27 4.72
CA GLY A 136 -10.48 0.86 3.99
C GLY A 136 -10.83 0.06 2.72
N PHE A 137 -11.79 -0.87 2.82
CA PHE A 137 -12.30 -1.62 1.68
C PHE A 137 -12.94 -0.69 0.64
N GLU A 138 -13.84 0.21 1.05
CA GLU A 138 -14.48 1.20 0.18
C GLU A 138 -13.45 2.09 -0.54
N ALA A 139 -12.44 2.59 0.18
CA ALA A 139 -11.39 3.44 -0.37
C ALA A 139 -10.57 2.71 -1.45
N ASN A 140 -10.19 1.44 -1.21
CA ASN A 140 -9.46 0.64 -2.19
C ASN A 140 -10.30 0.32 -3.43
N ILE A 141 -11.58 0.01 -3.26
CA ILE A 141 -12.50 -0.17 -4.40
C ILE A 141 -12.63 1.13 -5.21
N GLN A 142 -12.70 2.29 -4.56
CA GLN A 142 -12.78 3.56 -5.26
C GLN A 142 -11.50 3.84 -6.06
N ALA A 143 -10.32 3.57 -5.49
CA ALA A 143 -9.06 3.70 -6.20
C ALA A 143 -8.98 2.77 -7.43
N LEU A 144 -9.45 1.51 -7.31
CA LEU A 144 -9.53 0.57 -8.43
C LEU A 144 -10.47 1.04 -9.53
N LYS A 145 -11.63 1.62 -9.18
CA LYS A 145 -12.56 2.21 -10.15
C LYS A 145 -11.90 3.34 -10.93
N THR A 146 -11.27 4.29 -10.23
CA THR A 146 -10.56 5.40 -10.89
C THR A 146 -9.44 4.90 -11.80
N ALA A 147 -8.67 3.90 -11.37
CA ALA A 147 -7.65 3.28 -12.22
C ALA A 147 -8.26 2.64 -13.48
N ASN A 148 -9.40 1.96 -13.36
CA ASN A 148 -10.12 1.37 -14.47
C ASN A 148 -10.70 2.43 -15.44
N ASP A 149 -11.24 3.53 -14.92
CA ASP A 149 -11.76 4.63 -15.73
C ASP A 149 -10.63 5.29 -16.55
N MET A 150 -9.45 5.48 -15.94
CA MET A 150 -8.27 5.96 -16.64
C MET A 150 -7.81 4.99 -17.72
N LEU A 151 -7.79 3.68 -17.45
CA LEU A 151 -7.48 2.65 -18.44
C LEU A 151 -8.47 2.66 -19.62
N GLY A 152 -9.77 2.78 -19.33
CA GLY A 152 -10.82 2.89 -20.35
C GLY A 152 -10.61 4.08 -21.27
N SER A 153 -10.35 5.26 -20.69
CA SER A 153 -10.10 6.48 -21.47
C SER A 153 -8.89 6.37 -22.40
N ILE A 154 -7.82 5.68 -21.98
CA ILE A 154 -6.62 5.45 -22.80
C ILE A 154 -6.90 4.46 -23.93
N LEU A 155 -7.68 3.42 -23.67
CA LEU A 155 -8.06 2.43 -24.68
C LEU A 155 -8.98 3.04 -25.74
N ASP A 156 -9.88 3.94 -25.36
CA ASP A 156 -10.80 4.59 -26.28
C ASP A 156 -10.12 5.59 -27.23
N ILE A 157 -8.98 6.18 -26.84
CA ILE A 157 -8.17 7.07 -27.70
C ILE A 157 -7.52 6.32 -28.88
N LYS A 158 -7.37 4.99 -28.79
CA LYS A 158 -6.67 4.19 -29.81
C LYS A 158 -7.61 3.60 -30.89
N LYS A 159 -8.89 3.97 -30.91
CA LYS A 159 -9.84 3.65 -31.99
C LYS A 159 -9.88 4.77 -33.02
#